data_AF-A0A925HN33-F1
#
_entry.id   AF-A0A925HN33-F1
#
_cell.length_a   1.000
_cell.length_b   1.000
_cell.length_c   1.000
_cell.angle_alpha   90.00
_cell.angle_beta   90.00
_cell.angle_gamma   90.00
#
_symmetry.space_group_name_H-M   'P 1'
#
loop_
_entity.id
_entity.type
_entity.pdbx_description
1 polymer ?
#
loop_
_entity_poly.entity_id
_entity_poly.type
_entity_poly.pdbx_seq_one_letter_code
_entity_poly.pdbx_strand_id
1 'polypeptide(L)'
;MKRLFFSGLISCALVVLLASVAHSDRTWYLTCMGSNNVIMGDARSDTPLKAIAAPLPGDPFISHPHGIAIHNGINCILITCTVMPGDISQAGETITVLEANTGKVLSTHKVSLKASPSKAAPVEVMFSPNTNPPIAHITNMLEGTVWMASWNPNKGL
;
A
#
# COMPACT_ATOMS: atom_id res chain seq x y z
N MET A 1 -15.05 18.22 -14.56
CA MET A 1 -14.42 16.89 -14.47
C MET A 1 -13.20 16.89 -15.41
N LYS A 2 -12.01 17.26 -14.93
CA LYS A 2 -10.79 17.27 -15.75
C LYS A 2 -10.24 15.84 -15.77
N ARG A 3 -10.27 15.19 -16.94
CA ARG A 3 -9.58 13.90 -17.13
C ARG A 3 -8.08 14.16 -17.06
N LEU A 4 -7.40 13.57 -16.09
CA LEU A 4 -5.95 13.51 -16.04
C LEU A 4 -5.46 12.56 -17.15
N PHE A 5 -5.18 13.12 -18.33
CA PHE A 5 -4.35 12.46 -19.34
C PHE A 5 -2.90 12.89 -19.11
N PHE A 6 -2.10 12.01 -18.50
CA PHE A 6 -0.65 12.21 -18.38
C PHE A 6 0.06 11.59 -19.57
N SER A 7 0.61 12.41 -20.46
CA SER A 7 1.54 11.96 -21.50
C SER A 7 2.91 11.67 -20.89
N GLY A 8 3.27 10.39 -20.79
CA GLY A 8 4.67 9.97 -20.91
C GLY A 8 5.32 9.15 -19.79
N LEU A 9 4.80 9.08 -18.56
CA LEU A 9 5.46 8.30 -17.49
C LEU A 9 4.55 7.52 -16.54
N ILE A 10 3.22 7.60 -16.70
CA ILE A 10 2.27 6.85 -15.86
C ILE A 10 1.40 6.02 -16.78
N SER A 11 1.90 4.88 -17.23
CA SER A 11 1.05 3.86 -17.85
C SER A 11 0.28 3.11 -16.75
N CYS A 12 -0.54 3.81 -15.95
CA CYS A 12 -1.63 3.19 -15.21
C CYS A 12 -2.81 3.06 -16.15
N ALA A 13 -2.70 2.12 -17.09
CA ALA A 13 -3.84 1.69 -17.87
C ALA A 13 -4.82 0.98 -16.92
N LEU A 14 -5.77 1.75 -16.40
CA LEU A 14 -7.10 1.28 -15.98
C LEU A 14 -7.17 0.29 -14.80
N VAL A 15 -6.39 0.45 -13.72
CA VAL A 15 -6.76 -0.09 -12.39
C VAL A 15 -6.24 0.83 -11.28
N VAL A 16 -6.80 2.04 -11.21
CA VAL A 16 -6.70 2.88 -10.00
C VAL A 16 -7.78 2.37 -9.05
N LEU A 17 -7.41 1.89 -7.87
CA LEU A 17 -8.39 1.35 -6.93
C LEU A 17 -8.57 2.22 -5.68
N LEU A 18 -7.50 2.76 -5.09
CA LEU A 18 -7.63 3.49 -3.84
C LEU A 18 -6.65 4.68 -3.75
N ALA A 19 -7.15 5.80 -3.25
CA ALA A 19 -6.37 6.98 -2.89
C ALA A 19 -6.55 7.25 -1.39
N SER A 20 -5.48 7.63 -0.71
CA SER A 20 -5.51 8.04 0.70
C SER A 20 -4.81 9.37 0.88
N VAL A 21 -5.35 10.22 1.75
CA VAL A 21 -4.81 11.55 2.05
C VAL A 21 -4.24 11.54 3.46
N ALA A 22 -2.99 11.97 3.61
CA ALA A 22 -2.39 12.19 4.93
C ALA A 22 -3.02 13.43 5.58
N HIS A 23 -3.25 13.37 6.90
CA HIS A 23 -3.96 14.41 7.69
C HIS A 23 -3.23 15.76 7.74
N SER A 24 -1.98 15.84 7.30
CA SER A 24 -1.31 17.13 7.15
C SER A 24 -1.82 17.97 5.96
N ASP A 25 -2.84 17.49 5.24
CA ASP A 25 -3.48 18.11 4.06
C ASP A 25 -2.49 18.49 2.96
N ARG A 26 -1.33 17.83 2.95
CA ARG A 26 -0.23 18.15 2.03
C ARG A 26 0.03 17.04 1.02
N THR A 27 -0.24 15.79 1.38
CA THR A 27 0.16 14.66 0.54
C THR A 27 -0.99 13.69 0.33
N TRP A 28 -1.23 13.31 -0.93
CA TRP A 28 -2.02 12.13 -1.28
C TRP A 28 -1.11 11.01 -1.77
N TYR A 29 -1.59 9.77 -1.58
CA TYR A 29 -0.96 8.56 -2.07
C TYR A 29 -1.94 7.78 -2.93
N LEU A 30 -1.44 7.20 -4.01
CA LEU A 30 -2.21 6.43 -4.97
C LEU A 30 -1.50 5.10 -5.25
N THR A 31 -2.23 4.01 -5.09
CA THR A 31 -1.79 2.66 -5.47
C THR A 31 -2.30 2.34 -6.87
N CYS A 32 -1.50 1.58 -7.62
CA CYS A 32 -1.85 1.13 -8.96
C CYS A 32 -1.45 -0.34 -9.10
N MET A 33 -2.45 -1.22 -9.07
CA MET A 33 -2.30 -2.67 -9.03
C MET A 33 -1.51 -3.20 -10.24
N GLY A 34 -1.62 -2.53 -11.40
CA GLY A 34 -0.87 -2.86 -12.62
C GLY A 34 0.57 -2.37 -12.65
N SER A 35 1.13 -1.97 -11.51
CA SER A 35 2.48 -1.43 -11.40
C SER A 35 3.23 -2.02 -10.20
N ASN A 36 4.49 -1.61 -10.02
CA ASN A 36 5.28 -1.89 -8.80
C ASN A 36 5.57 -0.60 -8.03
N ASN A 37 4.71 0.41 -8.19
CA ASN A 37 4.95 1.77 -7.73
C ASN A 37 3.75 2.33 -6.96
N VAL A 38 4.01 3.27 -6.06
CA VAL A 38 3.00 4.09 -5.38
C VAL A 38 3.26 5.54 -5.75
N ILE A 39 2.23 6.26 -6.18
CA ILE A 39 2.39 7.68 -6.52
C ILE A 39 2.13 8.51 -5.28
N MET A 40 3.07 9.40 -4.96
CA MET A 40 2.92 10.43 -3.94
C MET A 40 2.68 11.75 -4.67
N GLY A 41 1.67 12.51 -4.24
CA GLY A 41 1.34 13.80 -4.82
C GLY A 41 0.95 14.84 -3.79
N ASP A 42 0.91 16.10 -4.21
CA ASP A 42 0.51 17.25 -3.40
C ASP A 42 -1.02 17.36 -3.38
N ALA A 43 -1.61 17.36 -2.18
CA ALA A 43 -3.06 17.37 -1.97
C ALA A 43 -3.73 18.74 -2.20
N ARG A 44 -2.96 19.83 -2.24
CA ARG A 44 -3.51 21.17 -2.47
C ARG A 44 -3.64 21.49 -3.95
N SER A 45 -2.64 21.09 -4.71
CA SER A 45 -2.53 21.33 -6.14
C SER A 45 -3.00 20.15 -6.99
N ASP A 46 -3.22 18.98 -6.37
CA ASP A 46 -3.54 17.72 -7.06
C ASP A 46 -2.48 17.36 -8.11
N THR A 47 -1.20 17.49 -7.73
CA THR A 47 -0.06 17.24 -8.63
C THR A 47 0.80 16.07 -8.13
N PRO A 48 1.18 15.11 -9.00
CA PRO A 48 2.14 14.07 -8.63
C PRO A 48 3.50 14.69 -8.28
N LEU A 49 4.09 14.25 -7.17
CA LEU A 49 5.41 14.67 -6.70
C LEU A 49 6.48 13.65 -7.06
N LYS A 50 6.20 12.35 -6.85
CA LYS A 50 7.12 11.26 -7.19
C LYS A 50 6.43 9.90 -7.28
N ALA A 51 7.08 8.98 -7.99
CA ALA A 51 6.80 7.55 -7.92
C ALA A 51 7.73 6.90 -6.88
N ILE A 52 7.15 6.18 -5.92
CA ILE A 52 7.85 5.40 -4.90
C ILE A 52 7.88 3.96 -5.38
N ALA A 53 9.07 3.38 -5.48
CA ALA A 53 9.28 2.02 -5.91
C ALA A 53 10.33 1.35 -5.02
N ALA A 54 10.18 0.04 -4.81
CA ALA A 54 11.17 -0.82 -4.20
C ALA A 54 11.08 -2.19 -4.90
N PRO A 55 11.97 -2.49 -5.85
CA PRO A 55 11.80 -3.63 -6.73
C PRO A 55 12.16 -4.96 -6.03
N LEU A 56 11.46 -6.02 -6.41
CA LEU A 56 11.85 -7.41 -6.15
C LEU A 56 13.24 -7.72 -6.76
N PRO A 57 14.00 -8.71 -6.25
CA PRO A 57 13.62 -9.72 -5.25
C PRO A 57 14.01 -9.42 -3.79
N GLY A 58 14.45 -8.20 -3.45
CA GLY A 58 14.88 -7.85 -2.10
C GLY A 58 13.76 -7.28 -1.21
N ASP A 59 13.94 -7.37 0.11
CA ASP A 59 13.08 -6.68 1.08
C ASP A 59 13.71 -5.33 1.51
N PRO A 60 12.89 -4.28 1.73
CA PRO A 60 11.45 -4.24 1.45
C PRO A 60 11.16 -4.05 -0.05
N PHE A 61 9.97 -4.43 -0.51
CA PHE A 61 9.53 -4.25 -1.90
C PHE A 61 8.11 -3.71 -2.03
N ILE A 62 7.77 -3.20 -3.20
CA ILE A 62 6.41 -2.86 -3.63
C ILE A 62 6.14 -3.67 -4.89
N SER A 63 5.04 -4.43 -4.88
CA SER A 63 4.55 -5.13 -6.06
C SER A 63 3.03 -5.20 -6.01
N HIS A 64 2.39 -5.01 -7.16
CA HIS A 64 0.93 -5.02 -7.32
C HIS A 64 0.18 -4.29 -6.19
N PRO A 65 0.52 -3.01 -5.88
CA PRO A 65 -0.03 -2.31 -4.75
C PRO A 65 -1.53 -2.03 -4.96
N HIS A 66 -2.36 -2.30 -3.95
CA HIS A 66 -3.81 -2.16 -4.07
C HIS A 66 -4.46 -1.43 -2.88
N GLY A 67 -4.64 -2.12 -1.77
CA GLY A 67 -5.07 -1.53 -0.49
C GLY A 67 -4.04 -0.54 0.01
N ILE A 68 -4.54 0.57 0.56
CA ILE A 68 -3.71 1.59 1.20
C ILE A 68 -4.41 2.12 2.44
N ALA A 69 -3.67 2.24 3.54
CA ALA A 69 -4.13 2.91 4.75
C ALA A 69 -3.03 3.78 5.32
N ILE A 70 -3.40 4.95 5.83
CA ILE A 70 -2.47 5.92 6.45
C ILE A 70 -2.86 6.11 7.91
N HIS A 71 -1.88 5.97 8.82
CA HIS A 71 -2.02 6.38 10.21
C HIS A 71 -1.06 7.52 10.54
N ASN A 72 -1.60 8.73 10.54
CA ASN A 72 -0.82 9.96 10.71
C ASN A 72 -0.10 10.03 12.07
N GLY A 73 -0.74 9.56 13.14
CA GLY A 73 -0.16 9.61 14.50
C GLY A 73 1.12 8.78 14.69
N ILE A 74 1.40 7.84 13.78
CA ILE A 74 2.63 7.03 13.80
C ILE A 74 3.43 7.16 12.50
N ASN A 75 3.09 8.14 11.65
CA ASN A 75 3.79 8.40 10.38
C ASN A 75 3.89 7.15 9.48
N CYS A 76 2.83 6.34 9.42
CA CYS A 76 2.84 5.02 8.80
C CYS A 76 1.82 4.92 7.67
N ILE A 77 2.22 4.29 6.56
CA ILE A 77 1.34 3.86 5.48
C ILE A 77 1.52 2.36 5.30
N LEU A 78 0.40 1.64 5.22
CA LEU A 78 0.37 0.23 4.87
C LEU A 78 -0.15 0.06 3.45
N ILE A 79 0.51 -0.78 2.67
CA ILE A 79 0.19 -1.03 1.26
C ILE A 79 0.12 -2.53 1.03
N THR A 80 -0.99 -3.04 0.50
CA THR A 80 -1.13 -4.48 0.23
C THR A 80 -0.48 -4.86 -1.10
N CYS A 81 0.18 -6.01 -1.13
CA CYS A 81 0.69 -6.66 -2.34
C CYS A 81 -0.32 -7.72 -2.79
N THR A 82 -1.18 -7.37 -3.75
CA THR A 82 -2.30 -8.22 -4.17
C THR A 82 -1.96 -9.05 -5.41
N VAL A 83 -2.87 -9.16 -6.36
CA VAL A 83 -2.75 -9.86 -7.63
C VAL A 83 -2.29 -8.93 -8.76
N MET A 84 -1.59 -9.50 -9.76
CA MET A 84 -1.32 -8.82 -11.02
C MET A 84 -2.61 -8.71 -11.86
N PRO A 85 -3.01 -7.52 -12.33
CA PRO A 85 -4.17 -7.38 -13.20
C PRO A 85 -4.01 -8.17 -14.50
N GLY A 86 -4.93 -9.07 -14.78
CA GLY A 86 -4.88 -9.94 -15.96
C GLY A 86 -4.18 -11.29 -15.71
N ASP A 87 -3.49 -11.46 -14.58
CA ASP A 87 -2.93 -12.75 -14.16
C ASP A 87 -3.02 -12.93 -12.64
N ILE A 88 -4.17 -13.45 -12.19
CA ILE A 88 -4.41 -13.75 -10.77
C ILE A 88 -3.46 -14.81 -10.19
N SER A 89 -2.78 -15.58 -11.04
CA SER A 89 -1.80 -16.57 -10.58
C SER A 89 -0.55 -15.93 -9.97
N GLN A 90 -0.30 -14.65 -10.26
CA GLN A 90 0.73 -13.80 -9.68
C GLN A 90 0.21 -13.02 -8.46
N ALA A 91 -0.36 -13.75 -7.50
CA ALA A 91 -0.80 -13.22 -6.24
C ALA A 91 0.35 -13.06 -5.23
N GLY A 92 0.42 -11.89 -4.59
CA GLY A 92 1.28 -11.61 -3.45
C GLY A 92 0.77 -12.19 -2.14
N GLU A 93 1.50 -11.90 -1.07
CA GLU A 93 1.21 -12.40 0.29
C GLU A 93 1.62 -11.43 1.40
N THR A 94 1.92 -10.18 1.04
CA THR A 94 2.57 -9.22 1.96
C THR A 94 1.82 -7.89 2.04
N ILE A 95 2.15 -7.14 3.10
CA ILE A 95 2.00 -5.69 3.15
C ILE A 95 3.37 -5.04 3.19
N THR A 96 3.46 -3.83 2.67
CA THR A 96 4.66 -2.99 2.71
C THR A 96 4.38 -1.73 3.50
N VAL A 97 5.32 -1.36 4.37
CA VAL A 97 5.24 -0.20 5.26
C VAL A 97 6.04 0.95 4.68
N LEU A 98 5.41 2.11 4.54
CA LEU A 98 6.06 3.36 4.16
C LEU A 98 5.95 4.40 5.27
N GLU A 99 6.93 5.30 5.33
CA GLU A 99 6.85 6.52 6.12
C GLU A 99 5.91 7.54 5.44
N ALA A 100 4.89 8.02 6.16
CA ALA A 100 3.84 8.88 5.58
C ALA A 100 4.32 10.29 5.21
N ASN A 101 5.35 10.80 5.87
CA ASN A 101 5.86 12.16 5.61
C ASN A 101 6.86 12.20 4.46
N THR A 102 7.60 11.12 4.23
CA THR A 102 8.70 11.09 3.26
C THR A 102 8.46 10.13 2.10
N GLY A 103 7.56 9.17 2.25
CA GLY A 103 7.39 8.05 1.31
C GLY A 103 8.56 7.06 1.32
N LYS A 104 9.41 7.06 2.36
CA LYS A 104 10.49 6.06 2.50
C LYS A 104 9.88 4.68 2.75
N VAL A 105 10.32 3.67 1.99
CA VAL A 105 9.93 2.27 2.21
C VAL A 105 10.72 1.72 3.40
N LEU A 106 10.03 1.12 4.37
CA LEU A 106 10.61 0.71 5.65
C LEU A 106 10.75 -0.81 5.78
N SER A 107 9.67 -1.55 5.52
CA SER A 107 9.62 -3.00 5.75
C SER A 107 8.53 -3.66 4.92
N THR A 108 8.62 -4.98 4.78
CA THR A 108 7.59 -5.83 4.17
C THR A 108 7.26 -6.95 5.15
N HIS A 109 5.98 -7.26 5.32
CA HIS A 109 5.50 -8.25 6.27
C HIS A 109 4.57 -9.23 5.56
N LYS A 110 4.82 -10.52 5.76
CA LYS A 110 3.94 -11.57 5.28
C LYS A 110 2.64 -11.61 6.07
N VAL A 111 1.54 -11.82 5.36
CA VAL A 111 0.17 -11.82 5.88
C VAL A 111 -0.46 -13.19 5.63
N SER A 112 0.25 -14.26 6.01
CA SER A 112 -0.21 -15.65 5.87
C SER A 112 0.64 -16.57 6.74
N LEU A 113 0.05 -17.67 7.20
CA LEU A 113 0.75 -18.74 7.94
C LEU A 113 1.25 -19.87 7.03
N LYS A 114 0.86 -19.91 5.75
CA LYS A 114 1.32 -20.94 4.81
C LYS A 114 2.79 -20.72 4.44
N ALA A 115 3.45 -21.72 3.88
CA ALA A 115 4.78 -21.52 3.31
C ALA A 115 4.74 -20.49 2.16
N SER A 116 5.82 -19.71 1.99
CA SER A 116 5.95 -18.77 0.88
C SER A 116 6.30 -19.51 -0.43
N PRO A 117 5.74 -19.09 -1.59
CA PRO A 117 4.69 -18.08 -1.73
C PRO A 117 3.30 -18.65 -1.36
N SER A 118 2.61 -18.01 -0.42
CA SER A 118 1.28 -18.46 0.02
C SER A 118 0.16 -18.04 -0.94
N LYS A 119 0.41 -16.98 -1.73
CA LYS A 119 -0.55 -16.37 -2.64
C LYS A 119 -1.83 -15.93 -1.92
N ALA A 120 -1.70 -15.34 -0.74
CA ALA A 120 -2.84 -14.92 0.08
C ALA A 120 -3.66 -13.77 -0.51
N ALA A 121 -3.04 -12.97 -1.39
CA ALA A 121 -3.61 -11.76 -1.98
C ALA A 121 -4.29 -10.84 -0.95
N PRO A 122 -3.52 -10.16 -0.07
CA PRO A 122 -4.04 -9.07 0.74
C PRO A 122 -4.73 -8.01 -0.14
N VAL A 123 -5.92 -7.55 0.24
CA VAL A 123 -6.75 -6.62 -0.55
C VAL A 123 -6.94 -5.31 0.19
N GLU A 124 -7.82 -5.29 1.20
CA GLU A 124 -8.13 -4.08 1.98
C GLU A 124 -7.24 -4.00 3.20
N VAL A 125 -6.86 -2.78 3.57
CA VAL A 125 -6.19 -2.48 4.83
C VAL A 125 -6.81 -1.24 5.44
N MET A 126 -7.00 -1.25 6.76
CA MET A 126 -7.56 -0.13 7.50
C MET A 126 -6.98 -0.09 8.91
N PHE A 127 -6.71 1.11 9.44
CA PHE A 127 -6.44 1.29 10.86
C PHE A 127 -7.74 1.45 11.66
N SER A 128 -7.84 0.72 12.77
CA SER A 128 -8.95 0.85 13.71
C SER A 128 -8.91 2.20 14.43
N PRO A 129 -10.02 2.96 14.44
CA PRO A 129 -10.05 4.26 15.10
C PRO A 129 -9.87 4.12 16.61
N ASN A 130 -9.20 5.11 17.21
CA ASN A 130 -9.08 5.27 18.67
C ASN A 130 -8.47 4.05 19.41
N THR A 131 -7.55 3.33 18.76
CA THR A 131 -6.83 2.20 19.37
C THR A 131 -5.45 2.63 19.89
N ASN A 132 -5.04 2.08 21.03
CA ASN A 132 -3.70 2.25 21.60
C ASN A 132 -3.20 0.89 22.15
N PRO A 133 -2.18 0.26 21.53
CA PRO A 133 -1.45 0.74 20.36
C PRO A 133 -2.33 0.79 19.08
N PRO A 134 -1.94 1.56 18.05
CA PRO A 134 -2.61 1.53 16.76
C PRO A 134 -2.69 0.11 16.18
N ILE A 135 -3.89 -0.28 15.76
CA ILE A 135 -4.16 -1.58 15.15
C ILE A 135 -4.60 -1.41 13.70
N ALA A 136 -4.04 -2.21 12.79
CA ALA A 136 -4.52 -2.34 11.42
C ALA A 136 -5.18 -3.72 11.19
N HIS A 137 -6.22 -3.74 10.38
CA HIS A 137 -6.86 -4.94 9.87
C HIS A 137 -6.57 -5.10 8.38
N ILE A 138 -6.22 -6.31 7.96
CA ILE A 138 -5.88 -6.64 6.57
C ILE A 138 -6.74 -7.82 6.12
N THR A 139 -7.44 -7.70 4.99
CA THR A 139 -8.22 -8.80 4.42
C THR A 139 -7.42 -9.53 3.35
N ASN A 140 -7.52 -10.85 3.30
CA ASN A 140 -6.89 -11.68 2.28
C ASN A 140 -7.96 -12.36 1.42
N MET A 141 -8.03 -12.03 0.13
CA MET A 141 -9.11 -12.54 -0.72
C MET A 141 -8.97 -14.03 -1.07
N LEU A 142 -7.75 -14.55 -1.20
CA LEU A 142 -7.52 -15.96 -1.61
C LEU A 142 -7.40 -16.92 -0.42
N GLU A 143 -7.30 -16.41 0.79
CA GLU A 143 -7.31 -17.22 2.02
C GLU A 143 -8.60 -17.11 2.83
N GLY A 144 -9.43 -16.08 2.60
CA GLY A 144 -10.61 -15.83 3.42
C GLY A 144 -10.26 -15.48 4.87
N THR A 145 -9.10 -14.88 5.10
CA THR A 145 -8.61 -14.52 6.44
C THR A 145 -8.60 -13.01 6.65
N VAL A 146 -8.73 -12.59 7.91
CA VAL A 146 -8.51 -11.22 8.34
C VAL A 146 -7.36 -11.23 9.34
N TRP A 147 -6.33 -10.45 9.04
CA TRP A 147 -5.15 -10.29 9.87
C TRP A 147 -5.22 -9.01 10.67
N MET A 148 -4.56 -9.04 11.83
CA MET A 148 -4.42 -7.89 12.71
C MET A 148 -2.94 -7.59 12.88
N ALA A 149 -2.53 -6.36 12.56
CA ALA A 149 -1.18 -5.87 12.81
C ALA A 149 -1.24 -4.83 13.93
N SER A 150 -0.40 -5.01 14.94
CA SER A 150 -0.33 -4.12 16.11
C SER A 150 0.99 -3.35 16.11
N TRP A 151 0.92 -2.04 16.21
CA TRP A 151 2.11 -1.20 16.22
C TRP A 151 2.90 -1.32 17.52
N ASN A 152 4.22 -1.46 17.41
CA ASN A 152 5.15 -1.39 18.53
C ASN A 152 6.01 -0.12 18.45
N PRO A 153 5.95 0.80 19.43
CA PRO A 153 6.74 2.05 19.40
C PRO A 153 8.25 1.87 19.27
N ASN A 154 8.80 0.74 19.73
CA ASN A 154 10.23 0.47 19.73
C ASN A 154 10.70 -0.35 18.52
N LYS A 155 9.77 -0.98 17.78
CA LYS A 155 10.10 -1.94 16.71
C LYS A 155 9.42 -1.67 15.38
N GLY A 156 8.39 -0.83 15.36
CA GLY A 156 7.51 -0.65 14.21
C GLY A 156 6.38 -1.69 14.18
N LEU A 157 5.93 -2.03 12.97
CA LEU A 157 4.96 -3.11 12.74
C LEU A 157 5.61 -4.49 12.89
#